data_AF-A0A969AI40-F1
#
_entry.id   AF-A0A969AI40-F1
#
_cell.length_a   1.000
_cell.length_b   1.000
_cell.length_c   1.000
_cell.angle_alpha   90.00
_cell.angle_beta   90.00
_cell.angle_gamma   90.00
#
_symmetry.space_group_name_H-M   'P 1'
#
loop_
_entity.id
_entity.type
_entity.pdbx_description
1 polymer ?
#
loop_
_entity_poly.entity_id
_entity_poly.type
_entity_poly.pdbx_seq_one_letter_code
_entity_poly.pdbx_strand_id
1 'polypeptide(L)'
;MVHVGLEPFSQPLSSIDPDQIQLALAIADHTILRSLLTESTPAISLPQQLGQMQVTVGVPLADQNTMLDAVVDYESLGCALLGEAPPETQTSDKAYRELTRCQSGLQTLGWRVTIAEAIALLSHGGFKEDDIQRILQLPSQGWHRSWWSTFDRQGNLGHPFQRWFRCRSYGDGTYILQYRDHYAQVAPSCFRGTWHQVPVVIASPGQGFGPLLMTLRRAQASLNTDHGILLSASLNDLEQEGFMRQGISVYTLGSPSLAAPMALPRGANHPASSKRQQRSVSS
;
A
#
# COMPACT_ATOMS: atom_id res chain seq x y z
N MET A 1 13.53 26.54 20.52
CA MET A 1 13.70 25.85 19.22
C MET A 1 14.29 24.49 19.55
N VAL A 2 13.48 23.42 19.51
CA VAL A 2 13.88 22.08 19.96
C VAL A 2 13.88 21.17 18.74
N HIS A 3 15.06 20.72 18.31
CA HIS A 3 15.17 19.64 17.34
C HIS A 3 15.00 18.32 18.07
N VAL A 4 13.85 17.65 17.86
CA VAL A 4 13.68 16.23 18.18
C VAL A 4 13.97 15.46 16.89
N GLY A 5 15.04 14.69 16.88
CA GLY A 5 15.33 13.77 15.78
C GLY A 5 14.38 12.59 15.86
N LEU A 6 13.43 12.52 14.91
CA LEU A 6 12.60 11.34 14.71
C LEU A 6 13.31 10.42 13.72
N GLU A 7 13.97 9.39 14.25
CA GLU A 7 14.42 8.23 13.46
C GLU A 7 13.19 7.56 12.79
N PRO A 8 13.29 7.12 11.53
CA PRO A 8 12.16 6.54 10.81
C PRO A 8 11.82 5.15 11.36
N PHE A 9 10.77 5.08 12.20
CA PHE A 9 10.19 3.84 12.71
C PHE A 9 9.70 2.95 11.57
N SER A 10 10.59 2.09 11.08
CA SER A 10 10.34 1.14 10.01
C SER A 10 9.79 -0.17 10.59
N GLN A 11 8.67 -0.08 11.32
CA GLN A 11 7.88 -1.25 11.71
C GLN A 11 6.82 -1.53 10.64
N PRO A 12 6.57 -2.79 10.26
CA PRO A 12 5.44 -3.11 9.39
C PRO A 12 4.14 -2.76 10.13
N LEU A 13 3.29 -1.97 9.49
CA LEU A 13 2.10 -1.33 10.08
C LEU A 13 0.97 -2.32 10.45
N SER A 14 1.19 -3.62 10.31
CA SER A 14 0.24 -4.71 10.54
C SER A 14 0.06 -5.11 12.01
N SER A 15 0.17 -4.16 12.95
CA SER A 15 -0.08 -4.39 14.39
C SER A 15 -0.55 -3.15 15.15
N ILE A 16 -1.10 -2.13 14.46
CA ILE A 16 -1.44 -0.84 15.07
C ILE A 16 -2.85 -0.88 15.69
N ASP A 17 -2.93 -0.41 16.93
CA ASP A 17 -4.15 -0.22 17.71
C ASP A 17 -5.04 0.92 17.12
N PRO A 18 -6.38 0.78 17.04
CA PRO A 18 -7.28 1.88 16.72
C PRO A 18 -6.95 3.21 17.42
N ASP A 19 -6.59 3.19 18.71
CA ASP A 19 -6.26 4.39 19.47
C ASP A 19 -4.95 5.04 18.99
N GLN A 20 -3.98 4.23 18.56
CA GLN A 20 -2.74 4.72 17.95
C GLN A 20 -2.99 5.35 16.57
N ILE A 21 -4.03 4.92 15.85
CA ILE A 21 -4.38 5.53 14.56
C ILE A 21 -5.18 6.81 14.74
N GLN A 22 -6.09 6.88 15.72
CA GLN A 22 -6.71 8.16 16.10
C GLN A 22 -5.63 9.18 16.50
N LEU A 23 -4.62 8.75 17.27
CA LEU A 23 -3.47 9.60 17.59
C LEU A 23 -2.64 9.97 16.35
N ALA A 24 -2.34 9.01 15.46
CA ALA A 24 -1.59 9.23 14.23
C ALA A 24 -2.29 10.22 13.27
N LEU A 25 -3.61 10.11 13.13
CA LEU A 25 -4.44 11.05 12.39
C LEU A 25 -4.44 12.43 13.08
N ALA A 26 -4.53 12.48 14.41
CA ALA A 26 -4.49 13.75 15.17
C ALA A 26 -3.13 14.47 15.09
N ILE A 27 -2.01 13.74 14.93
CA ILE A 27 -0.66 14.32 14.73
C ILE A 27 -0.25 14.44 13.25
N ALA A 28 -1.12 14.06 12.31
CA ALA A 28 -0.85 14.02 10.87
C ALA A 28 0.40 13.20 10.49
N ASP A 29 0.56 11.99 11.03
CA ASP A 29 1.71 11.12 10.72
C ASP A 29 1.73 10.76 9.22
N HIS A 30 2.72 11.33 8.51
CA HIS A 30 2.87 11.13 7.06
C HIS A 30 3.11 9.68 6.64
N THR A 31 3.64 8.81 7.50
CA THR A 31 3.86 7.39 7.17
C THR A 31 2.53 6.64 7.16
N ILE A 32 1.70 6.86 8.18
CA ILE A 32 0.37 6.26 8.30
C ILE A 32 -0.58 6.84 7.26
N LEU A 33 -0.59 8.17 7.04
CA LEU A 33 -1.38 8.80 5.97
C LEU A 33 -1.03 8.24 4.58
N ARG A 34 0.26 8.00 4.29
CA ARG A 34 0.67 7.40 3.02
C ARG A 34 0.23 5.94 2.90
N SER A 35 0.38 5.14 3.95
CA SER A 35 -0.07 3.74 3.99
C SER A 35 -1.59 3.65 3.79
N LEU A 36 -2.38 4.49 4.49
CA LEU A 36 -3.84 4.54 4.31
C LEU A 36 -4.28 4.79 2.86
N LEU A 37 -3.54 5.59 2.10
CA LEU A 37 -3.87 5.90 0.70
C LEU A 37 -3.33 4.86 -0.31
N THR A 38 -2.27 4.13 0.04
CA THR A 38 -1.53 3.24 -0.90
C THR A 38 -1.68 1.75 -0.62
N GLU A 39 -1.99 1.36 0.61
CA GLU A 39 -2.06 -0.03 1.09
C GLU A 39 -3.49 -0.43 1.50
N SER A 40 -4.46 0.49 1.42
CA SER A 40 -5.89 0.15 1.48
C SER A 40 -6.29 -0.78 0.33
N THR A 41 -7.39 -1.52 0.48
CA THR A 41 -7.93 -2.40 -0.56
C THR A 41 -9.35 -1.97 -0.94
N PRO A 42 -9.59 -1.47 -2.18
CA PRO A 42 -8.59 -1.08 -3.18
C PRO A 42 -7.70 0.09 -2.72
N ALA A 43 -6.55 0.26 -3.36
CA ALA A 43 -5.69 1.43 -3.13
C ALA A 43 -6.33 2.67 -3.77
N ILE A 44 -6.21 3.82 -3.10
CA ILE A 44 -6.76 5.10 -3.57
C ILE A 44 -5.78 5.78 -4.53
N SER A 45 -4.49 5.76 -4.22
CA SER A 45 -3.45 6.35 -5.05
C SER A 45 -2.20 5.47 -5.08
N LEU A 46 -1.40 5.59 -6.14
CA LEU A 46 -0.10 4.91 -6.21
C LEU A 46 0.93 5.70 -5.37
N PRO A 47 1.91 5.02 -4.73
CA PRO A 47 2.94 5.69 -3.94
C PRO A 47 3.69 6.81 -4.69
N GLN A 48 3.92 6.68 -5.99
CA GLN A 48 4.57 7.69 -6.83
C GLN A 48 3.64 8.84 -7.30
N GLN A 49 2.33 8.75 -7.09
CA GLN A 49 1.35 9.80 -7.44
C GLN A 49 0.94 10.67 -6.23
N LEU A 50 1.39 10.34 -5.02
CA LEU A 50 1.12 11.13 -3.81
C LEU A 50 2.15 12.24 -3.61
N GLY A 51 1.70 13.48 -3.75
CA GLY A 51 2.40 14.70 -3.37
C GLY A 51 2.21 15.02 -1.89
N GLN A 52 1.75 16.25 -1.61
CA GLN A 52 1.40 16.68 -0.25
C GLN A 52 0.18 15.94 0.32
N MET A 53 0.13 15.82 1.65
CA MET A 53 -0.97 15.19 2.39
C MET A 53 -1.21 15.98 3.68
N GLN A 54 -2.46 16.16 4.05
CA GLN A 54 -2.89 16.76 5.31
C GLN A 54 -4.15 16.03 5.82
N VAL A 55 -4.53 16.25 7.07
CA VAL A 55 -5.68 15.57 7.68
C VAL A 55 -6.41 16.51 8.65
N THR A 56 -7.74 16.44 8.63
CA THR A 56 -8.62 17.12 9.57
C THR A 56 -9.40 16.06 10.34
N VAL A 57 -9.33 16.09 11.68
CA VAL A 57 -9.98 15.12 12.58
C VAL A 57 -11.29 15.69 13.12
N GLY A 58 -12.31 14.85 13.32
CA GLY A 58 -13.58 15.26 13.95
C GLY A 58 -14.48 16.14 13.07
N VAL A 59 -14.52 15.87 11.76
CA VAL A 59 -15.22 16.74 10.79
C VAL A 59 -16.74 16.56 10.90
N PRO A 60 -17.52 17.62 11.17
CA PRO A 60 -18.98 17.52 11.26
C PRO A 60 -19.62 17.34 9.88
N LEU A 61 -20.56 16.41 9.77
CA LEU A 61 -21.43 16.26 8.59
C LEU A 61 -22.58 17.27 8.67
N ALA A 62 -22.87 17.95 7.56
CA ALA A 62 -23.76 19.12 7.56
C ALA A 62 -25.19 18.90 8.10
N ASP A 63 -25.74 17.69 7.99
CA ASP A 63 -27.16 17.42 8.26
C ASP A 63 -27.50 16.90 9.67
N GLN A 64 -26.54 16.34 10.43
CA GLN A 64 -26.81 15.72 11.74
C GLN A 64 -25.60 15.82 12.68
N ASN A 65 -25.83 15.57 13.98
CA ASN A 65 -24.80 15.54 15.05
C ASN A 65 -23.83 14.32 14.93
N THR A 66 -23.45 13.97 13.71
CA THR A 66 -22.52 12.89 13.34
C THR A 66 -21.21 13.53 12.91
N MET A 67 -20.12 13.17 13.58
CA MET A 67 -18.77 13.55 13.18
C MET A 67 -18.12 12.40 12.44
N LEU A 68 -17.30 12.72 11.44
CA LEU A 68 -16.34 11.80 10.84
C LEU A 68 -15.09 11.75 11.71
N ASP A 69 -14.47 10.57 11.81
CA ASP A 69 -13.21 10.41 12.53
C ASP A 69 -12.13 11.31 11.90
N ALA A 70 -11.96 11.26 10.57
CA ALA A 70 -11.12 12.20 9.84
C ALA A 70 -11.53 12.42 8.38
N VAL A 71 -10.94 13.45 7.77
CA VAL A 71 -10.86 13.67 6.32
C VAL A 71 -9.39 13.85 5.98
N VAL A 72 -8.88 13.07 5.03
CA VAL A 72 -7.52 13.18 4.50
C VAL A 72 -7.60 13.92 3.18
N ASP A 73 -6.93 15.08 3.09
CA ASP A 73 -6.71 15.75 1.81
C ASP A 73 -5.35 15.35 1.27
N TYR A 74 -5.29 14.95 -0.01
CA TYR A 74 -4.04 14.61 -0.66
C TYR A 74 -3.94 15.23 -2.05
N GLU A 75 -2.70 15.56 -2.42
CA GLU A 75 -2.34 16.01 -3.75
C GLU A 75 -2.06 14.78 -4.63
N SER A 76 -2.92 14.54 -5.62
CA SER A 76 -2.67 13.59 -6.70
C SER A 76 -1.86 14.28 -7.79
N LEU A 77 -0.66 13.79 -8.04
CA LEU A 77 0.26 14.32 -9.04
C LEU A 77 -0.01 13.68 -10.41
N GLY A 78 -0.44 14.51 -11.37
CA GLY A 78 -0.72 14.11 -12.76
C GLY A 78 -0.01 15.00 -13.77
N CYS A 79 0.19 14.51 -15.00
CA CYS A 79 0.81 15.34 -16.05
C CYS A 79 -0.18 16.43 -16.48
N ALA A 80 0.23 17.70 -16.45
CA ALA A 80 -0.63 18.80 -16.91
C ALA A 80 -0.76 18.87 -18.44
N LEU A 81 0.05 18.08 -19.17
CA LEU A 81 -0.08 17.87 -20.61
C LEU A 81 -1.17 16.82 -20.87
N LEU A 82 -2.42 17.23 -20.64
CA LEU A 82 -3.62 16.51 -21.06
C LEU A 82 -3.63 16.40 -22.61
N GLY A 83 -3.44 15.19 -23.12
CA GLY A 83 -3.60 14.88 -24.55
C GLY A 83 -2.35 14.96 -25.43
N GLU A 84 -1.23 15.48 -24.93
CA GLU A 84 0.06 15.41 -25.61
C GLU A 84 1.02 14.48 -24.86
N ALA A 85 1.64 13.55 -25.60
CA ALA A 85 2.69 12.70 -25.06
C ALA A 85 3.80 13.57 -24.42
N PRO A 86 4.43 13.13 -23.31
CA PRO A 86 5.48 13.92 -22.70
C PRO A 86 6.57 14.14 -23.76
N PRO A 87 7.05 15.39 -23.97
CA PRO A 87 8.04 15.65 -25.01
C PRO A 87 9.27 14.79 -24.71
N GLU A 88 9.61 13.86 -25.62
CA GLU A 88 10.64 12.82 -25.46
C GLU A 88 12.07 13.37 -25.23
N THR A 89 12.24 14.69 -25.11
CA THR A 89 13.46 15.40 -25.50
C THR A 89 13.90 16.56 -24.60
N GLN A 90 13.16 16.97 -23.57
CA GLN A 90 13.52 18.19 -22.80
C GLN A 90 14.18 17.96 -21.43
N THR A 91 14.02 16.79 -20.81
CA THR A 91 14.87 16.42 -19.66
C THR A 91 15.89 15.43 -20.15
N SER A 92 17.17 15.79 -20.17
CA SER A 92 18.20 14.84 -20.62
C SER A 92 18.12 13.54 -19.83
N ASP A 93 18.37 12.42 -20.50
CA ASP A 93 18.30 11.07 -19.90
C ASP A 93 19.18 10.95 -18.64
N LYS A 94 20.20 11.81 -18.52
CA LYS A 94 21.04 11.98 -17.33
C LYS A 94 20.32 12.71 -16.19
N ALA A 95 19.69 13.86 -16.44
CA ALA A 95 19.00 14.64 -15.43
C ALA A 95 17.81 13.89 -14.81
N TYR A 96 17.08 13.09 -15.59
CA TYR A 96 16.01 12.26 -15.04
C TYR A 96 16.55 11.07 -14.22
N ARG A 97 17.69 10.47 -14.62
CA ARG A 97 18.40 9.45 -13.82
C ARG A 97 18.90 9.95 -12.46
N GLU A 98 19.21 11.24 -12.35
CA GLU A 98 19.60 11.86 -11.07
C GLU A 98 18.40 12.00 -10.10
N LEU A 99 17.18 12.06 -10.64
CA LEU A 99 15.91 12.11 -9.91
C LEU A 99 15.36 10.71 -9.56
N THR A 100 15.67 9.65 -10.32
CA THR A 100 15.05 8.31 -10.17
C THR A 100 15.66 7.44 -9.06
N ARG A 101 15.70 7.97 -7.83
CA ARG A 101 16.21 7.24 -6.65
C ARG A 101 15.18 6.32 -5.99
N CYS A 102 13.90 6.42 -6.35
CA CYS A 102 12.86 5.47 -5.92
C CYS A 102 12.82 4.27 -6.85
N GLN A 103 12.85 3.05 -6.30
CA GLN A 103 12.81 1.80 -7.07
C GLN A 103 11.76 0.84 -6.51
N SER A 104 11.07 0.10 -7.38
CA SER A 104 10.15 -0.96 -6.95
C SER A 104 10.88 -2.23 -6.47
N GLY A 105 10.13 -3.18 -5.90
CA GLY A 105 10.61 -4.56 -5.73
C GLY A 105 11.04 -5.18 -7.07
N LEU A 106 11.95 -6.15 -7.04
CA LEU A 106 12.29 -6.91 -8.25
C LEU A 106 11.10 -7.80 -8.62
N GLN A 107 10.44 -7.50 -9.72
CA GLN A 107 9.29 -8.27 -10.21
C GLN A 107 9.75 -9.36 -11.18
N THR A 108 9.05 -10.49 -11.19
CA THR A 108 9.26 -11.58 -12.14
C THR A 108 8.07 -11.64 -13.09
N LEU A 109 8.30 -11.36 -14.37
CA LEU A 109 7.29 -11.41 -15.43
C LEU A 109 7.06 -12.84 -15.94
N GLY A 110 8.12 -13.66 -15.94
CA GLY A 110 8.05 -15.06 -16.33
C GLY A 110 9.16 -15.87 -15.65
N TRP A 111 8.81 -17.05 -15.14
CA TRP A 111 9.73 -17.93 -14.43
C TRP A 111 9.87 -19.27 -15.18
N ARG A 112 11.11 -19.62 -15.58
CA ARG A 112 11.43 -20.83 -16.36
C ARG A 112 10.59 -20.99 -17.63
N VAL A 113 10.40 -19.87 -18.34
CA VAL A 113 9.68 -19.85 -19.62
C VAL A 113 10.59 -20.28 -20.77
N THR A 114 10.02 -20.85 -21.82
CA THR A 114 10.70 -21.12 -23.09
C THR A 114 11.02 -19.81 -23.83
N ILE A 115 11.88 -19.87 -24.86
CA ILE A 115 12.19 -18.69 -25.69
C ILE A 115 10.94 -18.13 -26.39
N ALA A 116 10.01 -18.99 -26.84
CA ALA A 116 8.77 -18.57 -27.50
C ALA A 116 7.84 -17.83 -26.54
N GLU A 117 7.66 -18.35 -25.32
CA GLU A 117 6.91 -17.68 -24.26
C GLU A 117 7.57 -16.37 -23.82
N ALA A 118 8.91 -16.32 -23.75
CA ALA A 118 9.64 -15.09 -23.43
C ALA A 118 9.41 -13.99 -24.49
N ILE A 119 9.47 -14.34 -25.78
CA ILE A 119 9.14 -13.43 -26.89
C ILE A 119 7.68 -12.98 -26.78
N ALA A 120 6.74 -13.91 -26.55
CA ALA A 120 5.33 -13.60 -26.42
C ALA A 120 5.06 -12.63 -25.25
N LEU A 121 5.62 -12.87 -24.05
CA LEU A 121 5.47 -12.00 -22.88
C LEU A 121 6.02 -10.60 -23.12
N LEU A 122 7.18 -10.47 -23.76
CA LEU A 122 7.76 -9.16 -24.08
C LEU A 122 6.93 -8.42 -25.15
N SER A 123 6.48 -9.13 -26.18
CA SER A 123 5.62 -8.57 -27.23
C SER A 123 4.26 -8.09 -26.69
N HIS A 124 3.60 -8.89 -25.83
CA HIS A 124 2.37 -8.46 -25.13
C HIS A 124 2.61 -7.29 -24.18
N GLY A 125 3.82 -7.17 -23.63
CA GLY A 125 4.22 -5.98 -22.87
C GLY A 125 4.28 -4.70 -23.71
N GLY A 126 4.40 -4.80 -25.04
CA GLY A 126 4.57 -3.66 -25.95
C GLY A 126 6.00 -3.45 -26.46
N PHE A 127 6.91 -4.41 -26.27
CA PHE A 127 8.26 -4.32 -26.83
C PHE A 127 8.29 -4.55 -28.34
N LYS A 128 9.09 -3.74 -29.04
CA LYS A 128 9.41 -3.92 -30.46
C LYS A 128 10.40 -5.07 -30.64
N GLU A 129 10.39 -5.71 -31.81
CA GLU A 129 11.22 -6.87 -32.10
C GLU A 129 12.72 -6.63 -31.83
N ASP A 130 13.26 -5.47 -32.23
CA ASP A 130 14.66 -5.09 -31.95
C ASP A 130 14.97 -4.99 -30.45
N ASP A 131 14.01 -4.54 -29.63
CA ASP A 131 14.16 -4.46 -28.18
C ASP A 131 14.06 -5.85 -27.55
N ILE A 132 13.16 -6.72 -28.03
CA ILE A 132 13.04 -8.13 -27.62
C ILE A 132 14.37 -8.85 -27.86
N GLN A 133 14.94 -8.75 -29.07
CA GLN A 133 16.23 -9.37 -29.39
C GLN A 133 17.35 -8.83 -28.48
N ARG A 134 17.41 -7.51 -28.27
CA ARG A 134 18.37 -6.89 -27.35
C ARG A 134 18.20 -7.34 -25.89
N ILE A 135 16.96 -7.58 -25.42
CA ILE A 135 16.66 -8.07 -24.06
C ILE A 135 17.08 -9.53 -23.88
N LEU A 136 16.77 -10.40 -24.85
CA LEU A 136 17.09 -11.84 -24.78
C LEU A 136 18.60 -12.11 -24.90
N GLN A 137 19.34 -11.24 -25.57
CA GLN A 137 20.79 -11.33 -25.76
C GLN A 137 21.61 -10.60 -24.67
N LEU A 138 20.96 -10.09 -23.60
CA LEU A 138 21.67 -9.46 -22.48
C LEU A 138 22.62 -10.45 -21.77
N PRO A 139 23.79 -10.00 -21.30
CA PRO A 139 24.57 -10.78 -20.34
C PRO A 139 23.80 -10.95 -19.02
N SER A 140 24.19 -11.93 -18.19
CA SER A 140 23.46 -12.33 -16.97
C SER A 140 23.29 -11.23 -15.89
N GLN A 141 24.08 -10.16 -15.98
CA GLN A 141 24.01 -8.94 -15.14
C GLN A 141 23.58 -7.69 -15.93
N GLY A 142 23.27 -7.85 -17.22
CA GLY A 142 22.83 -6.78 -18.11
C GLY A 142 21.40 -6.34 -17.81
N TRP A 143 21.11 -5.08 -18.14
CA TRP A 143 19.78 -4.49 -18.03
C TRP A 143 19.48 -3.68 -19.29
N HIS A 144 18.36 -3.99 -19.93
CA HIS A 144 17.73 -3.13 -20.92
C HIS A 144 16.92 -2.06 -20.17
N ARG A 145 16.97 -0.81 -20.63
CA ARG A 145 16.23 0.31 -20.02
C ARG A 145 15.31 0.92 -21.06
N SER A 146 14.05 1.06 -20.71
CA SER A 146 13.03 1.69 -21.56
C SER A 146 12.18 2.65 -20.72
N TRP A 147 11.62 3.67 -21.36
CA TRP A 147 10.74 4.66 -20.74
C TRP A 147 9.27 4.27 -20.92
N TRP A 148 8.51 4.40 -19.85
CA TRP A 148 7.11 4.02 -19.75
C TRP A 148 6.33 5.14 -19.08
N SER A 149 5.04 5.24 -19.36
CA SER A 149 4.10 6.09 -18.63
C SER A 149 2.92 5.24 -18.17
N THR A 150 2.40 5.50 -16.98
CA THR A 150 1.10 4.95 -16.57
C THR A 150 -0.03 5.82 -17.13
N PHE A 151 -1.22 5.25 -17.27
CA PHE A 151 -2.45 6.02 -17.40
C PHE A 151 -3.27 5.85 -16.12
N ASP A 152 -3.93 6.90 -15.66
CA ASP A 152 -4.91 6.78 -14.56
C ASP A 152 -6.26 6.25 -15.06
N ARG A 153 -7.24 6.10 -14.16
CA ARG A 153 -8.59 5.59 -14.50
C ARG A 153 -9.38 6.54 -15.41
N GLN A 154 -8.97 7.79 -15.53
CA GLN A 154 -9.60 8.83 -16.34
C GLN A 154 -8.90 8.97 -17.72
N GLY A 155 -7.81 8.20 -17.95
CA GLY A 155 -7.02 8.22 -19.17
C GLY A 155 -5.93 9.28 -19.19
N ASN A 156 -5.68 9.99 -18.08
CA ASN A 156 -4.62 11.00 -18.01
C ASN A 156 -3.25 10.32 -17.89
N LEU A 157 -2.22 10.97 -18.44
CA LEU A 157 -0.85 10.50 -18.34
C LEU A 157 -0.31 10.69 -16.92
N GLY A 158 0.06 9.59 -16.28
CA GLY A 158 0.78 9.58 -15.00
C GLY A 158 2.28 9.81 -15.15
N HIS A 159 3.02 9.68 -14.05
CA HIS A 159 4.46 9.90 -14.05
C HIS A 159 5.19 8.92 -14.99
N PRO A 160 6.08 9.42 -15.87
CA PRO A 160 6.95 8.54 -16.61
C PRO A 160 7.96 7.89 -15.66
N PHE A 161 8.24 6.61 -15.91
CA PHE A 161 9.16 5.81 -15.12
C PHE A 161 10.06 5.01 -16.05
N GLN A 162 11.28 4.72 -15.59
CA GLN A 162 12.21 3.90 -16.36
C GLN A 162 12.09 2.45 -15.89
N ARG A 163 11.62 1.56 -16.78
CA ARG A 163 11.59 0.13 -16.50
C ARG A 163 12.89 -0.51 -16.93
N TRP A 164 13.57 -1.12 -15.98
CA TRP A 164 14.81 -1.86 -16.18
C TRP A 164 14.45 -3.34 -16.30
N PHE A 165 14.61 -3.92 -17.48
CA PHE A 165 14.39 -5.33 -17.76
C PHE A 165 15.70 -6.11 -17.79
N ARG A 166 15.67 -7.35 -17.32
CA ARG A 166 16.72 -8.33 -17.57
C ARG A 166 16.13 -9.67 -17.98
N CYS A 167 16.86 -10.36 -18.83
CA CYS A 167 16.65 -11.76 -19.14
C CYS A 167 17.78 -12.59 -18.51
N ARG A 168 17.45 -13.78 -17.99
CA ARG A 168 18.44 -14.77 -17.56
C ARG A 168 18.14 -16.08 -18.26
N SER A 169 19.01 -16.49 -19.18
CA SER A 169 19.01 -17.82 -19.78
C SER A 169 19.70 -18.84 -18.87
N TYR A 170 19.24 -20.08 -18.92
CA TYR A 170 19.81 -21.22 -18.21
C TYR A 170 20.20 -22.33 -19.20
N GLY A 171 21.11 -23.21 -18.79
CA GLY A 171 21.63 -24.29 -19.65
C GLY A 171 20.60 -25.36 -20.05
N ASP A 172 19.42 -25.35 -19.42
CA ASP A 172 18.26 -26.16 -19.79
C ASP A 172 17.39 -25.54 -20.90
N GLY A 173 17.79 -24.38 -21.44
CA GLY A 173 17.05 -23.64 -22.46
C GLY A 173 15.89 -22.80 -21.91
N THR A 174 15.72 -22.74 -20.58
CA THR A 174 14.71 -21.90 -19.95
C THR A 174 15.21 -20.48 -19.69
N TYR A 175 14.28 -19.55 -19.55
CA TYR A 175 14.52 -18.13 -19.33
C TYR A 175 13.75 -17.65 -18.10
N ILE A 176 14.31 -16.65 -17.42
CA ILE A 176 13.62 -15.87 -16.39
C ILE A 176 13.62 -14.40 -16.83
N LEU A 177 12.41 -13.84 -16.94
CA LEU A 177 12.19 -12.43 -17.26
C LEU A 177 11.88 -11.67 -15.98
N GLN A 178 12.68 -10.65 -15.69
CA GLN A 178 12.54 -9.83 -14.49
C GLN A 178 12.63 -8.35 -14.82
N TYR A 179 11.94 -7.53 -14.05
CA TYR A 179 11.99 -6.08 -14.16
C TYR A 179 11.98 -5.37 -12.81
N ARG A 180 12.41 -4.12 -12.83
CA ARG A 180 12.31 -3.16 -11.73
C ARG A 180 11.99 -1.80 -12.32
N ASP A 181 11.12 -1.06 -11.63
CA ASP A 181 10.66 0.26 -12.04
C ASP A 181 11.37 1.34 -11.24
N HIS A 182 11.85 2.36 -11.92
CA HIS A 182 12.57 3.50 -11.36
C HIS A 182 11.75 4.78 -11.56
N TYR A 183 11.31 5.38 -10.45
CA TYR A 183 10.43 6.55 -10.41
C TYR A 183 11.20 7.78 -9.93
N ALA A 184 10.88 8.96 -10.47
CA ALA A 184 11.43 10.21 -9.98
C ALA A 184 10.98 10.48 -8.54
N GLN A 185 11.90 10.97 -7.69
CA GLN A 185 11.59 11.45 -6.35
C GLN A 185 10.81 12.78 -6.35
N VAL A 186 10.95 13.56 -7.42
CA VAL A 186 10.33 14.88 -7.57
C VAL A 186 9.54 14.88 -8.87
N ALA A 187 8.29 15.31 -8.81
CA ALA A 187 7.46 15.50 -9.98
C ALA A 187 8.14 16.49 -10.97
N PRO A 188 8.19 16.19 -12.28
CA PRO A 188 8.67 17.16 -13.27
C PRO A 188 7.83 18.43 -13.28
N SER A 189 8.41 19.55 -13.71
CA SER A 189 7.73 20.85 -13.74
C SER A 189 6.48 20.93 -14.63
N CYS A 190 6.25 19.94 -15.51
CA CYS A 190 5.03 19.81 -16.29
C CYS A 190 3.90 19.03 -15.58
N PHE A 191 4.12 18.55 -14.36
CA PHE A 191 3.09 17.90 -13.54
C PHE A 191 2.40 18.92 -12.65
N ARG A 192 1.11 18.72 -12.41
CA ARG A 192 0.31 19.51 -11.46
C ARG A 192 -0.33 18.59 -10.44
N GLY A 193 -0.42 19.08 -9.21
CA GLY A 193 -1.21 18.48 -8.16
C GLY A 193 -2.68 18.85 -8.30
N THR A 194 -3.54 17.83 -8.29
CA THR A 194 -4.98 17.99 -8.05
C THR A 194 -5.25 17.58 -6.61
N TRP A 195 -5.90 18.44 -5.83
CA TRP A 195 -6.27 18.10 -4.46
C TRP A 195 -7.56 17.28 -4.42
N HIS A 196 -7.54 16.20 -3.66
CA HIS A 196 -8.67 15.30 -3.43
C HIS A 196 -8.91 15.14 -1.94
N GLN A 197 -10.17 15.00 -1.55
CA GLN A 197 -10.58 14.74 -0.17
C GLN A 197 -11.07 13.30 -0.04
N VAL A 198 -10.71 12.63 1.05
CA VAL A 198 -11.15 11.27 1.35
C VAL A 198 -11.67 11.20 2.79
N PRO A 199 -12.96 10.88 3.01
CA PRO A 199 -13.47 10.65 4.35
C PRO A 199 -12.91 9.34 4.91
N VAL A 200 -12.61 9.37 6.20
CA VAL A 200 -12.03 8.27 6.95
C VAL A 200 -12.94 7.97 8.13
N VAL A 201 -13.36 6.70 8.24
CA VAL A 201 -14.20 6.20 9.34
C VAL A 201 -13.50 5.01 10.00
N ILE A 202 -13.48 4.99 11.33
CA ILE A 202 -12.91 3.94 12.15
C ILE A 202 -14.05 3.09 12.72
N ALA A 203 -14.11 1.82 12.32
CA ALA A 203 -15.16 0.91 12.77
C ALA A 203 -15.03 0.64 14.27
N SER A 204 -16.08 0.97 15.03
CA SER A 204 -16.18 0.58 16.44
C SER A 204 -16.52 -0.92 16.56
N PRO A 205 -16.03 -1.64 17.59
CA PRO A 205 -16.37 -3.04 17.80
C PRO A 205 -17.89 -3.27 17.85
N GLY A 206 -18.39 -4.20 17.04
CA GLY A 206 -19.82 -4.53 16.95
C GLY A 206 -20.67 -3.57 16.10
N GLN A 207 -20.07 -2.56 15.46
CA GLN A 207 -20.78 -1.68 14.53
C GLN A 207 -21.05 -2.40 13.20
N GLY A 208 -22.32 -2.49 12.80
CA GLY A 208 -22.71 -3.26 11.61
C GLY A 208 -22.40 -2.58 10.27
N PHE A 209 -22.29 -3.39 9.22
CA PHE A 209 -22.09 -2.98 7.82
C PHE A 209 -22.98 -1.81 7.36
N GLY A 210 -24.30 -1.91 7.56
CA GLY A 210 -25.28 -0.93 7.07
C GLY A 210 -25.06 0.49 7.62
N PRO A 211 -24.99 0.68 8.95
CA PRO A 211 -24.65 1.96 9.55
C PRO A 211 -23.31 2.55 9.05
N LEU A 212 -22.25 1.74 8.97
CA LEU A 212 -20.94 2.20 8.48
C LEU A 212 -21.00 2.67 7.02
N LEU A 213 -21.64 1.89 6.15
CA LEU A 213 -21.84 2.23 4.74
C LEU A 213 -22.65 3.52 4.60
N MET A 214 -23.69 3.72 5.41
CA MET A 214 -24.51 4.94 5.38
C MET A 214 -23.71 6.18 5.82
N THR A 215 -22.86 6.06 6.85
CA THR A 215 -21.97 7.17 7.27
C THR A 215 -20.99 7.53 6.15
N LEU A 216 -20.30 6.54 5.58
CA LEU A 216 -19.35 6.74 4.49
C LEU A 216 -20.02 7.32 3.23
N ARG A 217 -21.20 6.84 2.85
CA ARG A 217 -21.97 7.39 1.72
C ARG A 217 -22.38 8.86 1.91
N ARG A 218 -22.75 9.26 3.14
CA ARG A 218 -23.02 10.68 3.45
C ARG A 218 -21.75 11.52 3.40
N ALA A 219 -20.63 10.98 3.88
CA ALA A 219 -19.33 11.62 3.84
C ALA A 219 -18.87 11.88 2.39
N GLN A 220 -18.97 10.85 1.54
CA GLN A 220 -18.72 10.93 0.10
C GLN A 220 -19.56 12.02 -0.58
N ALA A 221 -20.87 12.05 -0.31
CA ALA A 221 -21.76 13.06 -0.85
C ALA A 221 -21.43 14.48 -0.34
N SER A 222 -21.11 14.63 0.95
CA SER A 222 -20.78 15.92 1.57
C SER A 222 -19.45 16.50 1.11
N LEU A 223 -18.50 15.66 0.71
CA LEU A 223 -17.17 16.04 0.23
C LEU A 223 -17.04 15.95 -1.30
N ASN A 224 -18.13 15.61 -2.01
CA ASN A 224 -18.18 15.41 -3.46
C ASN A 224 -17.03 14.51 -3.97
N THR A 225 -16.89 13.33 -3.35
CA THR A 225 -15.81 12.37 -3.61
C THR A 225 -16.32 10.94 -3.72
N ASP A 226 -15.82 10.18 -4.69
CA ASP A 226 -16.20 8.78 -4.91
C ASP A 226 -15.43 7.79 -4.02
N HIS A 227 -14.43 8.28 -3.28
CA HIS A 227 -13.54 7.49 -2.43
C HIS A 227 -13.90 7.63 -0.95
N GLY A 228 -13.50 6.66 -0.14
CA GLY A 228 -13.64 6.69 1.32
C GLY A 228 -12.86 5.54 1.93
N ILE A 229 -12.33 5.72 3.15
CA ILE A 229 -11.56 4.70 3.85
C ILE A 229 -12.36 4.21 5.06
N LEU A 230 -12.51 2.90 5.17
CA LEU A 230 -12.95 2.22 6.38
C LEU A 230 -11.75 1.53 7.04
N LEU A 231 -11.42 1.94 8.25
CA LEU A 231 -10.45 1.24 9.10
C LEU A 231 -11.21 0.25 9.97
N SER A 232 -10.81 -1.02 9.98
CA SER A 232 -11.41 -2.01 10.87
C SER A 232 -10.41 -3.07 11.30
N ALA A 233 -10.45 -3.46 12.58
CA ALA A 233 -9.67 -4.57 13.12
C ALA A 233 -10.22 -5.95 12.74
N SER A 234 -11.49 -6.01 12.30
CA SER A 234 -12.14 -7.24 11.85
C SER A 234 -13.32 -6.92 10.94
N LEU A 235 -13.24 -7.37 9.69
CA LEU A 235 -14.38 -7.52 8.78
C LEU A 235 -14.36 -8.95 8.26
N ASN A 236 -15.53 -9.50 7.94
CA ASN A 236 -15.57 -10.73 7.17
C ASN A 236 -15.45 -10.43 5.67
N ASP A 237 -15.03 -11.43 4.88
CA ASP A 237 -14.79 -11.30 3.44
C ASP A 237 -15.99 -10.73 2.67
N LEU A 238 -17.22 -11.05 3.10
CA LEU A 238 -18.46 -10.58 2.46
C LEU A 238 -18.72 -9.09 2.76
N GLU A 239 -18.44 -8.63 3.98
CA GLU A 239 -18.48 -7.20 4.31
C GLU A 239 -17.39 -6.42 3.58
N GLN A 240 -16.17 -6.94 3.52
CA GLN A 240 -15.07 -6.31 2.79
C GLN A 240 -15.41 -6.16 1.30
N GLU A 241 -15.83 -7.25 0.63
CA GLU A 241 -16.31 -7.20 -0.77
C GLU A 241 -17.52 -6.26 -0.92
N GLY A 242 -18.43 -6.25 0.05
CA GLY A 242 -19.56 -5.34 0.13
C GLY A 242 -19.14 -3.86 0.12
N PHE A 243 -18.13 -3.48 0.91
CA PHE A 243 -17.59 -2.11 0.93
C PHE A 243 -16.84 -1.78 -0.36
N MET A 244 -15.97 -2.68 -0.85
CA MET A 244 -15.18 -2.46 -2.07
C MET A 244 -16.08 -2.22 -3.29
N ARG A 245 -17.18 -2.97 -3.44
CA ARG A 245 -18.19 -2.75 -4.50
C ARG A 245 -18.92 -1.42 -4.42
N GLN A 246 -18.87 -0.73 -3.29
CA GLN A 246 -19.47 0.60 -3.10
C GLN A 246 -18.46 1.74 -3.27
N GLY A 247 -17.20 1.46 -3.64
CA GLY A 247 -16.13 2.45 -3.78
C GLY A 247 -15.39 2.76 -2.48
N ILE A 248 -15.62 1.97 -1.41
CA ILE A 248 -14.97 2.14 -0.12
C ILE A 248 -13.72 1.26 -0.06
N SER A 249 -12.61 1.90 0.30
CA SER A 249 -11.31 1.26 0.50
C SER A 249 -11.20 0.78 1.94
N VAL A 250 -10.89 -0.50 2.15
CA VAL A 250 -10.75 -1.10 3.47
C VAL A 250 -9.29 -1.14 3.87
N TYR A 251 -8.99 -0.69 5.09
CA TYR A 251 -7.66 -0.80 5.69
C TYR A 251 -7.76 -1.64 6.98
N THR A 252 -7.17 -2.82 6.96
CA THR A 252 -7.29 -3.80 8.05
C THR A 252 -6.30 -3.50 9.15
N LEU A 253 -6.79 -3.26 10.36
CA LEU A 253 -5.96 -3.07 11.53
C LEU A 253 -5.50 -4.43 12.03
N GLY A 254 -4.18 -4.63 12.11
CA GLY A 254 -3.63 -5.88 12.62
C GLY A 254 -4.07 -6.11 14.05
N SER A 255 -4.78 -7.21 14.31
CA SER A 255 -5.19 -7.56 15.67
C SER A 255 -3.96 -7.65 16.56
N PRO A 256 -3.94 -7.04 17.76
CA PRO A 256 -2.85 -7.26 18.71
C PRO A 256 -2.87 -8.74 19.08
N SER A 257 -1.96 -9.53 18.51
CA SER A 257 -1.85 -10.94 18.84
C SER A 257 -1.56 -11.03 20.33
N LEU A 258 -2.46 -11.63 21.10
CA LEU A 258 -2.22 -11.89 22.52
C LEU A 258 -0.90 -12.65 22.64
N ALA A 259 0.12 -11.97 23.15
CA ALA A 259 1.36 -12.60 23.55
C ALA A 259 1.00 -13.65 24.59
N ALA A 260 1.06 -14.93 24.20
CA ALA A 260 0.76 -16.03 25.09
C ALA A 260 1.66 -15.88 26.34
N PRO A 261 1.10 -15.81 27.56
CA PRO A 261 1.90 -15.55 28.74
C PRO A 261 2.93 -16.67 28.90
N MET A 262 4.20 -16.27 29.05
CA MET A 262 5.33 -17.17 29.25
C MET A 262 5.02 -18.21 30.34
N ALA A 263 4.80 -19.45 29.94
CA ALA A 263 4.77 -20.59 30.84
C ALA A 263 6.21 -20.91 31.30
N LEU A 264 6.68 -20.19 32.33
CA LEU A 264 7.89 -20.56 33.05
C LEU A 264 7.74 -21.99 33.59
N PRO A 265 8.68 -22.91 33.33
CA PRO A 265 8.61 -24.26 33.89
C PRO A 265 8.80 -24.20 35.40
N ARG A 266 7.71 -24.38 36.15
CA ARG A 266 7.76 -24.51 37.61
C ARG A 266 8.56 -25.74 37.99
N GLY A 267 9.67 -25.53 38.69
CA GLY A 267 10.55 -26.59 39.15
C GLY A 267 9.82 -27.58 40.07
N ALA A 268 10.12 -28.87 39.89
CA ALA A 268 9.68 -29.90 40.80
C ALA A 268 10.41 -29.75 42.15
N ASN A 269 9.64 -29.50 43.22
CA ASN A 269 10.09 -29.73 44.59
C ASN A 269 8.93 -30.33 45.40
N HIS A 270 9.12 -31.59 45.80
CA HIS A 270 8.42 -32.23 46.90
C HIS A 270 8.59 -31.40 48.19
N PRO A 271 7.63 -31.42 49.15
CA PRO A 271 7.71 -32.50 50.15
C PRO A 271 6.41 -32.98 50.81
N ALA A 272 6.56 -34.12 51.51
CA ALA A 272 5.93 -34.49 52.78
C ALA A 272 4.39 -34.62 52.88
N SER A 273 3.90 -35.83 52.59
CA SER A 273 2.70 -36.38 53.25
C SER A 273 3.04 -36.85 54.67
N SER A 274 2.34 -36.37 55.71
CA SER A 274 2.37 -37.06 57.02
C SER A 274 1.19 -36.73 57.94
N LYS A 275 0.42 -37.77 58.32
CA LYS A 275 -0.54 -37.84 59.46
C LYS A 275 -1.77 -36.91 59.31
N ARG A 276 -2.97 -37.14 59.87
CA ARG A 276 -3.58 -38.09 60.84
C ARG A 276 -5.12 -38.03 60.55
N GLN A 277 -6.03 -38.96 60.89
CA GLN A 277 -6.05 -40.31 61.48
C GLN A 277 -7.42 -40.95 61.06
N GLN A 278 -7.63 -42.27 61.11
CA GLN A 278 -8.41 -42.94 62.18
C GLN A 278 -8.44 -44.47 61.97
N ARG A 279 -8.55 -45.22 63.08
CA ARG A 279 -8.95 -46.65 63.15
C ARG A 279 -10.49 -46.72 62.91
N SER A 280 -11.17 -47.85 62.65
CA SER A 280 -11.00 -49.21 63.20
C SER A 280 -11.92 -50.26 62.55
N VAL A 281 -11.42 -51.49 62.40
CA VAL A 281 -12.07 -52.81 62.68
C VAL A 281 -13.37 -53.20 61.95
N SER A 282 -13.31 -54.33 61.22
CA SER A 282 -14.30 -55.44 61.02
C SER A 282 -13.96 -56.12 59.69
N SER A 283 -13.76 -57.44 59.54
CA SER A 283 -13.70 -58.57 60.49
C SER A 283 -12.72 -59.63 59.95
#